data_AF-A0A959B1U7-F1
#
_entry.id   AF-A0A959B1U7-F1
#
_cell.length_a   1.000
_cell.length_b   1.000
_cell.length_c   1.000
_cell.angle_alpha   90.00
_cell.angle_beta   90.00
_cell.angle_gamma   90.00
#
_symmetry.space_group_name_H-M   'P 1'
#
loop_
_entity.id
_entity.type
_entity.pdbx_description
1 polymer ?
#
loop_
_entity_poly.entity_id
_entity_poly.type
_entity_poly.pdbx_seq_one_letter_code
_entity_poly.pdbx_strand_id
1 'polypeptide(L)'
;MRKHKLGEYLLKHYPLKESEWHSGESRAERIRKFHAKPQNRQPVLALYESSMLLLKDNQLNLLGSAASDEPAAWLFRQGQPEPVAYEVGSDWSGLLG
;
A
#
# COMPACT_ATOMS: atom_id res chain seq x y z
N MET A 1 -25.33 6.48 -0.86
CA MET A 1 -24.26 5.76 -0.14
C MET A 1 -23.08 5.54 -1.08
N ARG A 2 -22.02 6.35 -0.98
CA ARG A 2 -20.75 6.07 -1.69
C ARG A 2 -20.08 4.92 -0.95
N LYS A 3 -20.00 3.75 -1.58
CA LYS A 3 -19.15 2.66 -1.08
C LYS A 3 -17.70 3.14 -1.25
N HIS A 4 -16.97 3.41 -0.17
CA HIS A 4 -15.55 3.72 -0.27
C HIS A 4 -14.84 2.50 -0.87
N LYS A 5 -14.30 2.65 -2.08
CA LYS A 5 -13.70 1.57 -2.89
C LYS A 5 -12.28 1.20 -2.42
N LEU A 6 -11.96 1.48 -1.14
CA LEU A 6 -10.66 1.20 -0.52
C LEU A 6 -10.32 -0.30 -0.51
N GLY A 7 -11.34 -1.17 -0.50
CA GLY A 7 -11.14 -2.62 -0.37
C GLY A 7 -10.59 -3.33 -1.61
N GLU A 8 -10.69 -2.75 -2.82
CA GLU A 8 -10.36 -3.47 -4.06
C GLU A 8 -8.86 -3.48 -4.41
N TYR A 9 -8.07 -2.58 -3.81
CA TYR A 9 -6.64 -2.40 -4.14
C TYR A 9 -5.74 -2.37 -2.89
N LEU A 10 -6.24 -2.90 -1.78
CA LEU A 10 -5.45 -3.13 -0.58
C LEU A 10 -4.70 -4.45 -0.72
N LEU A 11 -3.38 -4.39 -0.75
CA LEU A 11 -2.53 -5.57 -0.78
C LEU A 11 -1.95 -5.81 0.60
N LYS A 12 -2.40 -6.89 1.26
CA LYS A 12 -1.86 -7.33 2.55
C LYS A 12 -0.60 -8.16 2.35
N HIS A 13 0.20 -8.26 3.41
CA HIS A 13 1.42 -9.06 3.43
C HIS A 13 2.44 -8.63 2.39
N TYR A 14 2.69 -7.32 2.32
CA TYR A 14 3.81 -6.83 1.53
C TYR A 14 5.13 -7.17 2.24
N PRO A 15 6.08 -7.85 1.58
CA PRO A 15 7.34 -8.24 2.22
C PRO A 15 8.22 -7.01 2.48
N LEU A 16 8.96 -6.99 3.60
CA LEU A 16 9.95 -5.94 3.89
C LEU A 16 11.12 -5.99 2.91
N LYS A 17 11.63 -7.20 2.69
CA LYS A 17 12.76 -7.46 1.82
C LYS A 17 12.43 -8.65 0.94
N GLU A 18 12.77 -8.50 -0.33
CA GLU A 18 12.68 -9.62 -1.24
C GLU A 18 13.85 -10.57 -1.06
N SER A 19 13.59 -11.87 -1.24
CA SER A 19 14.65 -12.86 -1.18
C SER A 19 15.61 -12.66 -2.34
N GLU A 20 16.89 -12.40 -2.03
CA GLU A 20 17.97 -12.23 -3.02
C GLU A 20 18.21 -13.49 -3.86
N TRP A 21 17.67 -14.64 -3.43
CA TRP A 21 17.81 -15.94 -4.09
C TRP A 21 16.63 -16.30 -4.99
N HIS A 22 15.57 -15.47 -4.99
CA HIS A 22 14.37 -15.74 -5.75
C HIS A 22 14.39 -14.98 -7.07
N SER A 23 14.48 -15.70 -8.20
CA SER A 23 14.53 -15.11 -9.55
C SER A 23 13.16 -14.82 -10.16
N GLY A 24 12.07 -15.10 -9.43
CA GLY A 24 10.72 -14.75 -9.84
C GLY A 24 10.42 -13.27 -9.60
N GLU A 25 9.31 -12.79 -10.18
CA GLU A 25 8.90 -11.39 -10.07
C GLU A 25 8.70 -10.95 -8.62
N SER A 26 9.28 -9.80 -8.32
CA SER A 26 9.02 -9.02 -7.11
C SER A 26 7.55 -8.67 -6.97
N ARG A 27 7.09 -8.43 -5.73
CA ARG A 27 5.74 -7.91 -5.51
C ARG A 27 5.61 -6.51 -6.14
N ALA A 28 6.66 -5.71 -6.06
CA ALA A 28 6.73 -4.38 -6.68
C ALA A 28 6.56 -4.45 -8.20
N GLU A 29 7.27 -5.34 -8.89
CA GLU A 29 7.17 -5.53 -10.35
C GLU A 29 5.77 -5.97 -10.75
N ARG A 30 5.14 -6.87 -10.00
CA ARG A 30 3.76 -7.28 -10.26
C ARG A 30 2.78 -6.11 -10.17
N ILE A 31 2.95 -5.22 -9.19
CA ILE A 31 2.14 -4.00 -9.05
C ILE A 31 2.43 -3.02 -10.19
N ARG A 32 3.70 -2.83 -10.57
CA ARG A 32 4.08 -1.99 -11.72
C ARG A 32 3.47 -2.52 -13.03
N LYS A 33 3.49 -3.83 -13.27
CA LYS A 33 2.83 -4.47 -14.42
C LYS A 33 1.31 -4.33 -14.38
N PHE A 34 0.71 -4.32 -13.19
CA PHE A 34 -0.70 -3.98 -13.05
C PHE A 34 -0.98 -2.54 -13.52
N HIS A 35 -0.16 -1.56 -13.11
CA HIS A 35 -0.31 -0.16 -13.54
C HIS A 35 0.10 0.13 -15.00
N ALA A 36 0.86 -0.75 -15.64
CA ALA A 36 1.19 -0.65 -17.06
C ALA A 36 -0.04 -0.75 -17.98
N LYS A 37 -1.15 -1.34 -17.49
CA LYS A 37 -2.43 -1.38 -18.22
C LYS A 37 -3.14 -0.01 -18.06
N PRO A 38 -3.44 0.72 -19.16
CA PRO A 38 -4.01 2.08 -19.08
C PRO A 38 -5.32 2.20 -18.27
N GLN A 39 -6.11 1.13 -18.22
CA GLN A 39 -7.36 1.05 -17.45
C GLN A 39 -7.15 0.97 -15.93
N ASN A 40 -5.95 0.59 -15.47
CA ASN A 40 -5.63 0.41 -14.06
C ASN A 40 -5.09 1.71 -13.47
N ARG A 41 -5.97 2.69 -13.28
CA ARG A 41 -5.60 4.01 -12.71
C ARG A 41 -5.68 4.07 -11.19
N GLN A 42 -6.22 3.02 -10.58
CA GLN A 42 -6.48 2.98 -9.13
C GLN A 42 -5.16 2.83 -8.36
N PRO A 43 -4.94 3.62 -7.29
CA PRO A 43 -3.77 3.45 -6.45
C PRO A 43 -3.81 2.10 -5.73
N VAL A 44 -2.64 1.49 -5.53
CA VAL A 44 -2.48 0.24 -4.77
C VAL A 44 -1.77 0.56 -3.47
N LEU A 45 -2.42 0.28 -2.35
CA LEU A 45 -1.82 0.45 -1.02
C LEU A 45 -1.37 -0.92 -0.52
N ALA A 46 -0.07 -1.08 -0.39
CA ALA A 46 0.56 -2.28 0.11
C ALA A 46 0.86 -2.13 1.61
N LEU A 47 0.23 -2.95 2.45
CA LEU A 47 0.43 -2.95 3.89
C LEU A 47 1.44 -4.03 4.29
N TYR A 48 2.35 -3.67 5.19
CA TYR A 48 3.18 -4.66 5.86
C TYR A 48 2.34 -5.65 6.68
N GLU A 49 2.87 -6.85 6.93
CA GLU A 49 2.13 -7.95 7.61
C GLU A 49 1.57 -7.58 8.98
N SER A 50 2.26 -6.70 9.71
CA SER A 50 1.84 -6.21 11.02
C SER A 50 1.19 -4.83 10.98
N SER A 51 0.78 -4.36 9.80
CA SER A 51 0.16 -3.05 9.59
C SER A 51 -1.31 -3.16 9.20
N MET A 52 -2.11 -2.17 9.60
CA MET A 52 -3.53 -2.08 9.31
C MET A 52 -3.99 -0.63 9.19
N LEU A 53 -5.12 -0.42 8.52
CA LEU A 53 -5.81 0.86 8.55
C LEU A 53 -6.95 0.79 9.56
N LEU A 54 -6.97 1.71 10.52
CA LEU A 54 -8.08 1.90 11.44
C LEU A 54 -8.90 3.11 11.00
N LEU A 55 -10.15 2.87 10.63
CA LEU A 55 -11.14 3.93 10.45
C LEU A 55 -11.90 4.14 11.77
N LYS A 56 -11.71 5.29 12.40
CA LYS A 56 -12.41 5.68 13.62
C LYS A 56 -12.74 7.17 13.56
N ASP A 57 -13.97 7.56 13.90
CA ASP A 57 -14.41 8.96 13.93
C ASP A 57 -14.10 9.74 12.64
N ASN A 58 -14.29 9.07 11.48
CA ASN A 58 -13.98 9.59 10.14
C ASN A 58 -12.49 9.92 9.90
N GLN A 59 -11.60 9.34 10.72
CA GLN A 59 -10.15 9.41 10.55
C GLN A 59 -9.62 8.03 10.18
N LEU A 60 -8.83 7.95 9.11
CA LEU A 60 -8.19 6.72 8.65
C LEU A 60 -6.71 6.74 9.05
N ASN A 61 -6.36 6.00 10.09
CA ASN A 61 -5.00 5.99 10.63
C ASN A 61 -4.28 4.69 10.24
N LEU A 62 -3.01 4.80 9.85
CA LEU A 62 -2.13 3.65 9.68
C LEU A 62 -1.59 3.20 11.03
N LEU A 63 -1.95 2.00 11.46
CA LEU A 63 -1.47 1.38 12.69
C LEU A 63 -0.56 0.20 12.34
N GLY A 64 0.35 -0.16 13.24
CA GLY A 64 1.13 -1.38 13.08
C GLY A 64 2.37 -1.44 13.95
N SER A 65 3.13 -2.50 13.74
CA SER A 65 4.46 -2.72 14.34
C SER A 65 5.44 -2.99 13.21
N ALA A 66 5.75 -1.98 12.40
CA ALA A 66 6.94 -2.05 11.58
C ALA A 66 8.17 -1.87 12.50
N ALA A 67 9.28 -2.55 12.21
CA ALA A 67 10.54 -2.24 12.88
C ALA A 67 10.84 -0.75 12.68
N SER A 68 11.48 -0.10 13.65
CA SER A 68 11.61 1.37 13.74
C SER A 68 12.25 2.07 12.53
N ASP A 69 12.83 1.32 11.59
CA ASP A 69 13.53 1.84 10.42
C ASP A 69 12.87 1.43 9.09
N GLU A 70 11.70 0.77 9.13
CA GLU A 70 11.01 0.25 7.94
C GLU A 70 9.59 0.84 7.80
N PRO A 71 9.16 1.23 6.59
CA PRO A 71 7.81 1.74 6.37
C PRO A 71 6.73 0.72 6.71
N ALA A 72 5.61 1.21 7.26
CA ALA A 72 4.44 0.40 7.56
C ALA A 72 3.55 0.15 6.33
N ALA A 73 3.65 1.00 5.31
CA ALA A 73 2.93 0.85 4.04
C ALA A 73 3.64 1.53 2.86
N TRP A 74 3.31 1.06 1.64
CA TRP A 74 3.76 1.64 0.37
C TRP A 74 2.59 1.92 -0.55
N LEU A 75 2.55 3.13 -1.12
CA LEU A 75 1.53 3.54 -2.08
C LEU A 75 2.09 3.56 -3.50
N PHE A 76 1.53 2.71 -4.34
CA PHE A 76 1.85 2.65 -5.76
C PHE A 76 0.79 3.42 -6.55
N ARG A 77 1.24 4.27 -7.47
CA ARG A 77 0.37 5.02 -8.39
C ARG A 77 0.84 4.82 -9.83
N GLN A 78 -0.11 4.80 -10.77
CA GLN A 78 0.22 4.76 -12.18
C GLN A 78 1.06 5.97 -12.58
N GLY A 79 2.12 5.73 -13.35
CA GLY A 79 3.02 6.77 -13.85
C GLY A 79 4.07 7.25 -12.84
N GLN A 80 4.06 6.74 -11.60
CA GLN A 80 5.13 6.98 -10.64
C GLN A 80 6.15 5.82 -10.67
N PRO A 81 7.45 6.10 -10.83
CA PRO A 81 8.47 5.05 -10.92
C PRO A 81 8.67 4.33 -9.57
N GLU A 82 8.62 5.09 -8.48
CA GLU A 82 8.82 4.58 -7.13
C GLU A 82 7.56 4.76 -6.26
N PRO A 83 7.25 3.77 -5.40
CA PRO A 83 6.17 3.90 -4.45
C PRO A 83 6.51 4.89 -3.32
N VAL A 84 5.48 5.52 -2.76
CA VAL A 84 5.63 6.40 -1.60
C VAL A 84 5.50 5.59 -0.31
N ALA A 85 6.51 5.67 0.55
CA ALA A 85 6.55 5.02 1.85
C ALA A 85 5.76 5.81 2.91
N TYR A 86 5.13 5.10 3.85
CA TYR A 86 4.38 5.69 4.96
C TYR A 86 4.64 4.97 6.27
N GLU A 87 4.78 5.76 7.33
CA GLU A 87 5.04 5.30 8.69
C GLU A 87 3.76 5.07 9.49
N VAL A 88 3.87 4.30 10.57
CA VAL A 88 2.81 4.18 11.58
C VAL A 88 2.43 5.58 12.10
N GLY A 89 1.13 5.83 12.24
CA GLY A 89 0.60 7.13 12.64
C GLY A 89 0.32 8.09 11.48
N SER A 90 0.68 7.73 10.23
CA SER A 90 0.29 8.52 9.06
C SER A 90 -1.24 8.64 8.95
N ASP A 91 -1.71 9.86 8.66
CA ASP A 91 -3.13 10.15 8.40
C ASP A 91 -3.45 9.89 6.92
N TRP A 92 -4.43 9.03 6.68
CA TRP A 92 -4.92 8.63 5.37
C TRP A 92 -6.37 9.06 5.12
N SER A 93 -6.90 9.98 5.93
CA SER A 93 -8.27 10.46 5.83
C SER A 93 -8.56 11.11 4.48
N GLY A 94 -7.54 11.60 3.78
CA GLY A 94 -7.64 12.06 2.38
C GLY A 94 -8.06 10.98 1.37
N LEU A 95 -8.06 9.69 1.74
CA LEU A 95 -8.62 8.61 0.92
C LEU A 95 -10.13 8.41 1.14
N LEU A 96 -10.71 9.05 2.16
CA LEU A 96 -12.12 8.93 2.49
C LEU A 96 -13.00 9.90 1.68
N GLY A 97 -12.44 10.86 0.93
CA GLY A 97 -13.23 11.89 0.23
C GLY A 97 -12.53 12.50 -0.98
#